data_AF-W6AFL4-F1
#
_entry.id   AF-W6AFL4-F1
#
_cell.length_a   1.000
_cell.length_b   1.000
_cell.length_c   1.000
_cell.angle_alpha   90.00
_cell.angle_beta   90.00
_cell.angle_gamma   90.00
#
_symmetry.space_group_name_H-M   'P 1'
#
loop_
_entity.id
_entity.type
_entity.pdbx_description
1 polymer ?
#
loop_
_entity_poly.entity_id
_entity_poly.type
_entity_poly.pdbx_seq_one_letter_code
_entity_poly.pdbx_strand_id
1 'polypeptide(L)'
;MKRFLNMMTAFTVTVTTVSTVTMVVSCKGDYMVKLYMLHQAGPGGSWIPSGDEGGPLIIEVDKRDIKKYTLEEGIYENTRIAFYMKDGSINNTNDKWWSGPAIQYEYYFTKELGFGPDVEQE
;
A
#
# COMPACT_ATOMS: atom_id res chain seq x y z
N MET A 1 -32.31 26.77 2.30
CA MET A 1 -30.88 27.13 2.48
C MET A 1 -30.13 26.81 1.20
N LYS A 2 -29.05 27.55 0.95
CA LYS A 2 -28.40 27.79 -0.35
C LYS A 2 -27.76 26.54 -0.97
N ARG A 3 -27.85 26.48 -2.30
CA ARG A 3 -27.25 25.50 -3.22
C ARG A 3 -25.72 25.56 -3.17
N PHE A 4 -25.05 24.41 -3.18
CA PHE A 4 -23.63 24.33 -3.54
C PHE A 4 -23.50 23.63 -4.90
N LEU A 5 -23.00 24.39 -5.88
CA LEU A 5 -22.60 23.93 -7.19
C LEU A 5 -21.37 23.02 -7.02
N ASN A 6 -21.46 21.76 -7.44
CA ASN A 6 -20.26 20.98 -7.75
C ASN A 6 -19.80 21.35 -9.16
N MET A 7 -18.63 21.96 -9.21
CA MET A 7 -17.96 22.45 -10.41
C MET A 7 -17.60 21.25 -11.31
N MET A 8 -18.36 21.02 -12.38
CA MET A 8 -17.92 20.15 -13.47
C MET A 8 -16.96 20.94 -14.35
N THR A 9 -15.67 20.64 -14.26
CA THR A 9 -14.70 21.11 -15.26
C THR A 9 -14.74 20.13 -16.44
N ALA A 10 -15.53 20.46 -17.47
CA ALA A 10 -15.45 19.76 -18.75
C ALA A 10 -14.35 20.43 -19.59
N PHE A 11 -13.27 19.69 -19.89
CA PHE A 11 -12.27 20.11 -20.87
C PHE A 11 -12.56 19.37 -22.18
N THR A 12 -12.95 20.09 -23.23
CA THR A 12 -13.23 19.51 -24.54
C THR A 12 -11.97 19.57 -25.38
N VAL A 13 -11.38 18.41 -25.70
CA VAL A 13 -10.34 18.30 -26.73
C VAL A 13 -10.97 17.68 -27.96
N THR A 14 -11.16 18.46 -29.01
CA THR A 14 -11.42 17.94 -30.36
C THR A 14 -10.09 17.45 -30.94
N VAL A 15 -9.84 16.14 -30.86
CA VAL A 15 -8.79 15.47 -31.65
C VAL A 15 -9.47 14.74 -32.80
N THR A 16 -9.27 15.26 -34.01
CA THR A 16 -9.73 14.66 -35.26
C THR A 16 -8.82 13.51 -35.69
N THR A 17 -8.71 12.46 -34.88
CA THR A 17 -8.25 11.14 -35.29
C THR A 17 -8.76 10.14 -34.26
N VAL A 18 -9.51 9.15 -34.74
CA VAL A 18 -10.12 8.10 -33.92
C VAL A 18 -9.00 7.35 -33.19
N SER A 19 -8.84 7.64 -31.91
CA SER A 19 -8.09 6.83 -30.96
C SER A 19 -8.95 6.79 -29.72
N THR A 20 -9.65 5.68 -29.54
CA THR A 20 -10.40 5.41 -28.31
C THR A 20 -9.40 5.41 -27.16
N VAL A 21 -9.30 6.55 -26.48
CA VAL A 21 -8.58 6.63 -25.21
C VAL A 21 -9.48 5.95 -24.18
N THR A 22 -9.16 4.70 -23.85
CA THR A 22 -9.77 4.00 -22.72
C THR A 22 -9.28 4.71 -21.45
N MET A 23 -10.02 5.72 -21.01
CA MET A 23 -9.81 6.31 -19.69
C MET A 23 -10.36 5.33 -18.67
N VAL A 24 -9.47 4.53 -18.07
CA VAL A 24 -9.80 3.79 -16.85
C VAL A 24 -9.85 4.82 -15.73
N VAL A 25 -11.04 5.33 -15.44
CA VAL A 25 -11.31 6.06 -14.20
C VAL A 25 -11.34 5.02 -13.09
N SER A 26 -10.16 4.62 -12.61
CA SER A 26 -10.09 3.86 -11.37
C SER A 26 -10.51 4.79 -10.25
N CYS A 27 -11.63 4.50 -9.60
CA CYS A 27 -11.95 5.02 -8.27
C CYS A 27 -10.86 4.53 -7.31
N LYS A 28 -9.71 5.20 -7.29
CA LYS A 28 -8.52 4.82 -6.51
C LYS A 28 -8.81 4.69 -5.01
N GLY A 29 -9.85 5.33 -4.49
CA GLY A 29 -10.13 5.42 -3.05
C GLY A 29 -10.14 4.09 -2.31
N ASP A 30 -10.75 3.05 -2.86
CA ASP A 30 -11.00 1.79 -2.11
C ASP A 30 -9.82 0.81 -2.13
N TYR A 31 -8.83 1.02 -3.01
CA TYR A 31 -7.68 0.14 -3.17
C TYR A 31 -6.37 0.75 -2.68
N MET A 32 -6.36 2.05 -2.35
CA MET A 32 -5.22 2.69 -1.71
C MET A 32 -5.10 2.20 -0.27
N VAL A 33 -3.94 1.67 0.07
CA VAL A 33 -3.60 1.23 1.42
C VAL A 33 -2.37 1.97 1.93
N LYS A 34 -2.33 2.19 3.25
CA LYS A 34 -1.18 2.72 3.96
C LYS A 34 -0.65 1.66 4.91
N LEU A 35 0.58 1.23 4.70
CA LEU A 35 1.24 0.24 5.54
C LEU A 35 2.21 0.95 6.48
N TYR A 36 2.14 0.63 7.76
CA TYR A 36 2.90 1.31 8.82
C TYR A 36 3.88 0.36 9.53
N MET A 37 4.89 0.96 10.16
CA MET A 37 5.80 0.25 11.06
C MET A 37 4.99 -0.35 12.23
N LEU A 38 5.38 -1.54 12.69
CA LEU A 38 4.82 -2.14 13.90
C LEU A 38 5.52 -1.62 15.15
N HIS A 39 4.79 -1.55 16.25
CA HIS A 39 5.33 -1.31 17.58
C HIS A 39 4.65 -2.22 18.61
N GLN A 40 5.35 -2.46 19.71
CA GLN A 40 4.85 -3.28 20.79
C GLN A 40 3.98 -2.42 21.72
N ALA A 41 2.66 -2.55 21.63
CA ALA A 41 1.72 -1.77 22.43
C ALA A 41 0.43 -2.50 22.81
N GLY A 42 0.20 -3.71 22.30
CA GLY A 42 -1.02 -4.46 22.62
C GLY A 42 -0.88 -5.38 23.85
N PRO A 43 -2.00 -5.96 24.32
CA PRO A 43 -2.03 -6.84 25.48
C PRO A 43 -1.05 -8.01 25.32
N GLY A 44 -0.25 -8.29 26.36
CA GLY A 44 0.73 -9.37 26.34
C GLY A 44 1.95 -9.10 25.45
N GLY A 45 2.20 -7.83 25.08
CA GLY A 45 3.33 -7.46 24.23
C GLY A 45 3.08 -7.74 22.75
N SER A 46 1.82 -7.66 22.30
CA SER A 46 1.49 -7.82 20.88
C SER A 46 1.91 -6.62 20.04
N TRP A 47 2.20 -6.90 18.77
CA TRP A 47 2.64 -5.95 17.78
C TRP A 47 1.43 -5.39 17.03
N ILE A 48 1.33 -4.07 16.96
CA ILE A 48 0.23 -3.38 16.27
C ILE A 48 0.80 -2.36 15.27
N PRO A 49 0.07 -2.03 14.18
CA PRO A 49 0.49 -0.97 13.28
C PRO A 49 0.49 0.40 13.97
N SER A 50 1.57 1.15 13.76
CA SER A 50 1.74 2.49 14.36
C SER A 50 0.91 3.60 13.71
N GLY A 51 0.09 3.28 12.69
CA GLY A 51 -0.69 4.26 11.93
C GLY A 51 -1.67 5.07 12.77
N ASP A 52 -2.37 4.44 13.70
CA ASP A 52 -3.33 5.11 14.59
C ASP A 52 -2.65 6.09 15.57
N GLU A 53 -1.35 5.91 15.82
CA GLU A 53 -0.52 6.78 16.67
C GLU A 53 0.29 7.82 15.87
N GLY A 54 0.07 7.90 14.55
CA GLY A 54 0.84 8.80 13.67
C GLY A 54 2.28 8.33 13.44
N GLY A 55 2.55 7.05 13.62
CA GLY A 55 3.87 6.46 13.48
C GLY A 55 4.36 6.34 12.03
N PRO A 56 5.59 5.84 11.84
CA PRO A 56 6.25 5.83 10.54
C PRO A 56 5.49 5.03 9.47
N LEU A 57 5.15 5.71 8.37
CA LEU A 57 4.62 5.10 7.15
C LEU A 57 5.73 4.34 6.41
N ILE A 58 5.47 3.08 6.07
CA ILE A 58 6.32 2.25 5.22
C ILE A 58 6.08 2.59 3.75
N ILE A 59 4.82 2.50 3.32
CA ILE A 59 4.39 2.78 1.95
C ILE A 59 2.91 3.16 1.90
N GLU A 60 2.55 4.04 0.96
CA GLU A 60 1.18 4.31 0.54
C GLU A 60 1.05 3.97 -0.94
N VAL A 61 0.17 3.02 -1.29
CA VAL A 61 0.13 2.43 -2.63
C VAL A 61 -1.23 1.84 -2.95
N ASP A 62 -1.58 1.72 -4.24
CA ASP A 62 -2.71 0.91 -4.67
C ASP A 62 -2.33 -0.56 -4.51
N LYS A 63 -3.03 -1.31 -3.65
CA LYS A 63 -2.67 -2.70 -3.36
C LYS A 63 -2.71 -3.63 -4.58
N ARG A 64 -3.40 -3.24 -5.64
CA ARG A 64 -3.47 -4.00 -6.90
C ARG A 64 -2.20 -3.86 -7.73
N ASP A 65 -1.39 -2.82 -7.47
CA ASP A 65 -0.13 -2.59 -8.16
C ASP A 65 1.01 -3.42 -7.55
N ILE A 66 0.82 -3.99 -6.35
CA ILE A 66 1.79 -4.92 -5.74
C ILE A 66 1.63 -6.29 -6.39
N LYS A 67 2.71 -6.82 -6.97
CA LYS A 67 2.78 -8.19 -7.50
C LYS A 67 3.05 -9.20 -6.38
N LYS A 68 4.04 -8.90 -5.53
CA LYS A 68 4.46 -9.70 -4.37
C LYS A 68 5.22 -8.83 -3.37
N TYR A 69 5.38 -9.33 -2.14
CA TYR A 69 6.29 -8.75 -1.17
C TYR A 69 7.16 -9.85 -0.53
N THR A 70 8.31 -9.45 -0.02
CA THR A 70 9.21 -10.32 0.74
C THR A 70 9.50 -9.72 2.11
N LEU A 71 9.73 -10.60 3.07
CA LEU A 71 10.08 -10.27 4.45
C LEU A 71 11.41 -10.95 4.79
N GLU A 72 12.38 -10.17 5.23
CA GLU A 72 13.67 -10.65 5.69
C GLU A 72 13.78 -10.38 7.20
N GLU A 73 13.93 -11.45 7.99
CA GLU A 73 14.04 -11.36 9.44
C GLU A 73 15.45 -10.97 9.87
N GLY A 74 15.54 -9.98 10.76
CA GLY A 74 16.78 -9.46 11.31
C GLY A 74 16.94 -9.80 12.79
N ILE A 75 18.03 -9.30 13.36
CA ILE A 75 18.26 -9.36 14.81
C ILE A 75 17.34 -8.39 15.56
N TYR A 76 17.01 -8.72 16.81
CA TYR A 76 16.19 -7.88 17.71
C TYR A 76 14.79 -7.55 17.18
N GLU A 77 14.09 -8.54 16.63
CA GLU A 77 12.68 -8.40 16.17
C GLU A 77 12.51 -7.26 15.17
N ASN A 78 13.40 -7.21 14.17
CA ASN A 78 13.32 -6.28 13.06
C ASN A 78 13.10 -7.03 11.75
N THR A 79 12.45 -6.39 10.79
CA THR A 79 12.14 -6.96 9.48
C THR A 79 12.50 -5.97 8.37
N ARG A 80 13.19 -6.45 7.34
CA ARG A 80 13.39 -5.72 6.08
C ARG A 80 12.33 -6.15 5.08
N ILE A 81 11.78 -5.18 4.36
CA ILE A 81 10.56 -5.35 3.57
C ILE A 81 10.80 -4.82 2.15
N ALA A 82 10.52 -5.64 1.16
CA ALA A 82 10.53 -5.24 -0.25
C ALA A 82 9.20 -5.55 -0.92
N PHE A 83 8.68 -4.57 -1.66
CA PHE A 83 7.50 -4.70 -2.51
C PHE A 83 7.93 -4.74 -3.96
N TYR A 84 7.47 -5.76 -4.68
CA TYR A 84 7.68 -5.90 -6.11
C TYR A 84 6.39 -5.50 -6.81
N MET A 85 6.47 -4.47 -7.65
CA MET A 85 5.32 -3.88 -8.31
C MET A 85 5.06 -4.57 -9.65
N LYS A 86 3.81 -4.50 -10.14
CA LYS A 86 3.41 -5.09 -11.43
C LYS A 86 4.05 -4.39 -12.64
N ASP A 87 4.48 -3.14 -12.48
CA ASP A 87 5.25 -2.40 -13.50
C ASP A 87 6.74 -2.79 -13.57
N GLY A 88 7.17 -3.73 -12.71
CA GLY A 88 8.55 -4.20 -12.61
C GLY A 88 9.45 -3.36 -11.70
N SER A 89 8.95 -2.25 -11.14
CA SER A 89 9.67 -1.49 -10.13
C SER A 89 9.72 -2.24 -8.79
N ILE A 90 10.73 -1.94 -7.99
CA ILE A 90 10.90 -2.51 -6.65
C ILE A 90 10.93 -1.36 -5.66
N ASN A 91 10.07 -1.43 -4.65
CA ASN A 91 10.11 -0.54 -3.50
C ASN A 91 10.68 -1.31 -2.30
N ASN A 92 11.98 -1.12 -2.04
CA ASN A 92 12.68 -1.69 -0.88
C ASN A 92 12.44 -0.90 0.42
N THR A 93 11.45 0.00 0.42
CA THR A 93 11.05 0.91 1.50
C THR A 93 12.20 1.46 2.34
N ASN A 94 13.10 2.13 1.62
CA ASN A 94 14.30 2.84 2.10
C ASN A 94 15.48 1.98 2.54
N ASP A 95 15.50 0.69 2.20
CA ASP A 95 16.61 -0.21 2.52
C ASP A 95 16.97 -0.20 4.01
N LYS A 96 15.94 -0.26 4.86
CA LYS A 96 16.09 -0.18 6.31
C LYS A 96 15.36 -1.31 7.01
N TRP A 97 15.76 -1.52 8.26
CA TRP A 97 15.11 -2.41 9.20
C TRP A 97 13.93 -1.71 9.86
N TRP A 98 12.75 -2.31 9.76
CA TRP A 98 11.54 -1.86 10.43
C TRP A 98 11.32 -2.68 11.70
N SER A 99 10.89 -2.02 12.78
CA SER A 99 10.59 -2.71 14.04
C SER A 99 9.41 -3.68 13.85
N GLY A 100 9.49 -4.84 14.48
CA GLY A 100 8.50 -5.91 14.43
C GLY A 100 9.04 -7.17 13.73
N PRO A 101 8.67 -8.37 14.21
CA PRO A 101 9.08 -9.63 13.61
C PRO A 101 8.32 -9.93 12.32
N ALA A 102 8.93 -10.70 11.42
CA ALA A 102 8.42 -10.94 10.07
C ALA A 102 7.01 -11.57 10.09
N ILE A 103 6.76 -12.50 11.02
CA ILE A 103 5.46 -13.17 11.15
C ILE A 103 4.31 -12.20 11.47
N GLN A 104 4.58 -11.11 12.20
CA GLN A 104 3.56 -10.10 12.51
C GLN A 104 3.30 -9.20 11.31
N TYR A 105 4.33 -8.90 10.52
CA TYR A 105 4.16 -8.22 9.24
C TYR A 105 3.39 -9.07 8.24
N GLU A 106 3.63 -10.37 8.16
CA GLU A 106 2.86 -11.28 7.30
C GLU A 106 1.37 -11.26 7.66
N TYR A 107 1.02 -11.38 8.95
CA TYR A 107 -0.37 -11.29 9.40
C TYR A 107 -1.01 -9.94 9.02
N TYR A 108 -0.30 -8.85 9.31
CA TYR A 108 -0.76 -7.50 9.01
C TYR A 108 -0.96 -7.28 7.51
N PHE A 109 0.04 -7.62 6.69
CA PHE A 109 0.01 -7.41 5.25
C PHE A 109 -1.01 -8.33 4.58
N THR A 110 -1.14 -9.58 5.01
CA THR A 110 -2.20 -10.46 4.49
C THR A 110 -3.58 -9.89 4.74
N LYS A 111 -3.80 -9.26 5.90
CA LYS A 111 -5.07 -8.59 6.21
C LYS A 111 -5.33 -7.37 5.32
N GLU A 112 -4.34 -6.49 5.13
CA GLU A 112 -4.53 -5.24 4.37
C GLU A 112 -4.49 -5.45 2.85
N LEU A 113 -3.58 -6.30 2.39
CA LEU A 113 -3.33 -6.57 0.98
C LEU A 113 -4.19 -7.70 0.42
N GLY A 114 -4.61 -8.65 1.28
CA GLY A 114 -5.41 -9.81 0.89
C GLY A 114 -4.61 -11.01 0.40
N PHE A 115 -3.28 -11.00 0.52
CA PHE A 115 -2.40 -12.11 0.12
C PHE A 115 -1.13 -12.20 0.98
N GLY A 116 -0.57 -13.41 1.08
CA GLY A 116 0.64 -13.71 1.84
C GLY A 116 1.94 -13.39 1.10
N PRO A 117 3.11 -13.53 1.76
CA PRO A 117 4.40 -13.37 1.12
C PRO A 117 4.56 -14.42 0.00
N ASP A 118 5.29 -14.05 -1.05
CA ASP A 118 5.63 -14.95 -2.16
C ASP A 118 4.45 -15.55 -2.96
N VAL A 119 3.22 -15.05 -2.77
CA VAL A 119 2.09 -15.33 -3.67
C VAL A 119 2.15 -14.34 -4.83
N GLU A 120 2.41 -14.82 -6.05
CA GLU A 120 2.23 -13.99 -7.25
C GLU A 120 0.72 -13.78 -7.49
N GLN A 121 0.29 -12.52 -7.55
CA GLN A 121 -1.06 -12.23 -8.03
C GLN A 121 -1.15 -12.50 -9.54
N GLU A 122 -2.06 -13.41 -9.94
CA GLU A 122 -2.44 -13.67 -11.34
C GLU A 122 -3.17 -12.49 -12.00
#